data_AF-A0AA87MLT1-F1
#
_entry.id   AF-A0AA87MLT1-F1
#
_cell.length_a   1.000
_cell.length_b   1.000
_cell.length_c   1.000
_cell.angle_alpha   90.00
_cell.angle_beta   90.00
_cell.angle_gamma   90.00
#
_symmetry.space_group_name_H-M   'P 1'
#
loop_
_entity.id
_entity.type
_entity.pdbx_description
1 polymer ?
#
loop_
_entity_poly.entity_id
_entity_poly.type
_entity_poly.pdbx_seq_one_letter_code
_entity_poly.pdbx_strand_id
1 'polypeptide(L)'
;MFLTLEDIDHSKTKARHPQSNDICERFHRTIQDEFYAIAFRKKVYNSIEDLQKDLDQWIDSYNKERPHQGKYCFCKTPMQTFLDTKELAKNKYLDNLQFSL
;
A
#
# COMPACT_ATOMS: atom_id res chain seq x y z
N MET A 1 18.45 12.14 5.70
CA MET A 1 18.06 13.52 6.06
C MET A 1 16.62 13.85 5.69
N PHE A 2 16.06 13.39 4.56
CA PHE A 2 14.66 13.68 4.20
C PHE A 2 13.63 13.23 5.26
N LEU A 3 13.66 11.97 5.70
CA LEU A 3 12.67 11.44 6.65
C LEU A 3 12.62 12.21 7.98
N THR A 4 13.77 12.60 8.51
CA THR A 4 13.86 13.39 9.75
C THR A 4 13.31 14.81 9.59
N LEU A 5 13.41 15.40 8.39
CA LEU A 5 12.84 16.73 8.12
C LEU A 5 11.31 16.68 8.05
N GLU A 6 10.75 15.58 7.56
CA GLU A 6 9.30 15.35 7.46
C GLU A 6 8.70 14.74 8.74
N ASP A 7 9.47 14.65 9.82
CA ASP A 7 9.05 14.03 11.09
C ASP A 7 8.58 12.57 10.94
N ILE A 8 9.27 11.81 10.06
CA ILE A 8 8.98 10.41 9.79
C ILE A 8 10.04 9.52 10.44
N ASP A 9 9.61 8.74 11.43
CA ASP A 9 10.43 7.70 12.04
C ASP A 9 10.62 6.51 11.10
N HIS A 10 11.88 6.15 10.86
CA HIS A 10 12.25 5.00 10.04
C HIS A 10 12.37 3.75 10.91
N SER A 11 11.43 2.81 10.74
CA SER A 11 11.55 1.46 11.28
C SER A 11 12.12 0.48 10.25
N LYS A 12 12.98 -0.44 10.70
CA LYS A 12 13.55 -1.49 9.86
C LYS A 12 12.96 -2.84 10.22
N THR A 13 12.69 -3.67 9.21
CA THR A 13 12.32 -5.07 9.39
C THR A 13 13.42 -5.79 10.16
N LYS A 14 13.06 -6.42 11.28
CA LYS A 14 14.00 -7.26 12.03
C LYS A 14 14.37 -8.49 11.22
N ALA A 15 15.64 -8.91 11.31
CA ALA A 15 16.09 -10.13 10.65
C ALA A 15 15.22 -11.33 11.11
N ARG A 16 14.77 -12.15 10.15
CA ARG A 16 13.92 -13.34 10.38
C ARG A 16 12.54 -13.02 10.98
N HIS A 17 11.97 -11.85 10.72
CA HIS A 17 10.60 -11.51 11.11
C HIS A 17 9.72 -11.26 9.87
N PRO A 18 9.15 -12.33 9.28
CA PRO A 18 8.39 -12.22 8.03
C PRO A 18 7.09 -11.45 8.20
N GLN A 19 6.48 -11.43 9.38
CA GLN A 19 5.20 -10.72 9.62
C GLN A 19 5.31 -9.21 9.42
N SER A 20 6.49 -8.61 9.58
CA SER A 20 6.67 -7.17 9.34
C SER A 20 6.75 -6.79 7.86
N ASN A 21 6.90 -7.76 6.95
CA ASN A 21 7.04 -7.52 5.50
C ASN A 21 6.01 -8.26 4.65
N ASP A 22 5.14 -9.07 5.27
CA ASP A 22 4.25 -10.00 4.57
C ASP A 22 3.22 -9.27 3.68
N ILE A 23 2.72 -8.11 4.11
CA ILE A 23 1.79 -7.28 3.32
C ILE A 23 2.48 -6.77 2.05
N CYS A 24 3.69 -6.22 2.17
CA CYS A 24 4.46 -5.73 1.04
C CYS A 24 4.82 -6.87 0.08
N GLU A 25 5.24 -8.02 0.60
CA GLU A 25 5.55 -9.20 -0.22
C GLU A 25 4.32 -9.73 -0.98
N ARG A 26 3.16 -9.78 -0.33
CA ARG A 26 1.91 -10.17 -0.97
C ARG A 26 1.53 -9.21 -2.09
N PHE A 27 1.60 -7.90 -1.83
CA PHE A 27 1.32 -6.88 -2.84
C PHE A 27 2.27 -6.99 -4.03
N HIS A 28 3.58 -7.13 -3.79
CA HIS A 28 4.58 -7.29 -4.86
C HIS A 28 4.34 -8.53 -5.72
N ARG A 29 3.85 -9.63 -5.13
CA ARG A 29 3.46 -10.82 -5.90
C ARG A 29 2.22 -10.54 -6.77
N THR A 30 1.21 -9.87 -6.21
CA THR A 30 -0.01 -9.51 -6.96
C THR A 30 0.31 -8.64 -8.16
N ILE A 31 1.12 -7.57 -8.00
CA ILE A 31 1.48 -6.70 -9.12
C ILE A 31 2.36 -7.41 -10.16
N GLN A 32 3.23 -8.33 -9.72
CA GLN A 32 4.01 -9.16 -10.62
C GLN A 32 3.11 -10.04 -11.50
N ASP A 33 2.18 -10.76 -10.89
CA ASP A 33 1.35 -11.75 -11.57
C ASP A 33 0.26 -11.10 -12.43
N GLU A 34 -0.36 -10.03 -11.93
CA GLU A 34 -1.52 -9.41 -12.57
C GLU A 34 -1.15 -8.26 -13.52
N PHE A 35 -0.07 -7.51 -13.24
CA PHE A 35 0.38 -6.43 -14.11
C PHE A 35 1.58 -6.84 -14.96
N TYR A 36 2.77 -7.01 -14.36
CA TYR A 36 4.01 -7.12 -15.13
C TYR A 36 4.03 -8.33 -16.07
N ALA A 37 3.59 -9.51 -15.59
CA ALA A 37 3.54 -10.71 -16.40
C ALA A 37 2.60 -10.57 -17.62
N ILE A 38 1.54 -9.76 -17.50
CA ILE A 38 0.57 -9.53 -18.57
C ILE A 38 1.06 -8.42 -19.50
N ALA A 39 1.50 -7.29 -18.94
CA ALA A 39 1.97 -6.10 -19.65
C ALA A 39 3.07 -6.45 -20.64
N PHE A 40 4.12 -7.15 -20.18
CA PHE A 40 5.26 -7.52 -21.02
C PHE A 40 4.95 -8.58 -22.10
N ARG A 41 3.79 -9.25 -22.03
CA ARG A 41 3.32 -10.14 -23.09
C ARG A 41 2.43 -9.44 -24.12
N LYS A 42 1.75 -8.36 -23.73
CA LYS A 42 0.77 -7.66 -24.56
C LYS A 42 1.31 -6.43 -25.27
N LYS A 43 2.30 -5.75 -24.69
CA LYS A 43 2.81 -4.47 -25.16
C LYS A 43 4.34 -4.42 -25.07
N VAL A 44 4.96 -3.93 -26.14
CA VAL A 44 6.38 -3.58 -26.14
C VAL A 44 6.50 -2.14 -25.64
N TYR A 45 7.27 -1.96 -24.57
CA TYR A 45 7.53 -0.64 -23.98
C TYR A 45 8.85 -0.10 -24.51
N ASN A 46 8.84 1.13 -25.02
CA ASN A 46 10.03 1.81 -25.56
C ASN A 46 10.68 2.76 -24.55
N SER A 47 10.01 3.02 -23.42
CA SER A 47 10.46 3.92 -22.37
C SER A 47 9.93 3.45 -21.00
N ILE A 48 10.59 3.86 -19.92
CA ILE A 48 10.12 3.58 -18.56
C ILE A 48 8.85 4.38 -18.27
N GLU A 49 8.76 5.60 -18.80
CA GLU A 49 7.63 6.49 -18.65
C GLU A 49 6.34 5.88 -19.21
N ASP A 50 6.43 5.17 -20.35
CA ASP A 50 5.26 4.48 -20.91
C ASP A 50 4.83 3.26 -20.10
N LEU A 51 5.77 2.57 -19.45
CA LEU A 51 5.44 1.51 -18.50
C LEU A 51 4.82 2.09 -17.22
N GLN A 52 5.34 3.22 -16.74
CA GLN A 52 4.85 3.89 -15.55
C GLN A 52 3.40 4.36 -15.72
N LYS A 53 3.02 4.91 -16.90
CA LYS A 53 1.63 5.30 -17.17
C LYS A 53 0.65 4.14 -17.05
N ASP A 54 0.99 2.99 -17.62
CA ASP A 54 0.14 1.80 -17.55
C ASP A 54 0.10 1.24 -16.11
N LEU A 55 1.23 1.29 -15.40
CA LEU A 55 1.34 0.89 -14.01
C LEU A 55 0.48 1.78 -13.10
N ASP A 56 0.51 3.09 -13.29
CA ASP A 56 -0.27 4.06 -12.52
C ASP A 56 -1.77 3.81 -12.69
N GLN A 57 -2.22 3.51 -13.92
CA GLN A 57 -3.61 3.13 -14.19
C GLN A 57 -3.98 1.83 -13.49
N TRP A 58 -3.11 0.82 -13.53
CA TRP A 58 -3.34 -0.44 -12.84
C TRP A 58 -3.43 -0.23 -11.32
N ILE A 59 -2.53 0.58 -10.74
CA ILE A 59 -2.55 0.93 -9.31
C ILE A 59 -3.84 1.66 -8.92
N ASP A 60 -4.33 2.57 -9.76
CA ASP A 60 -5.57 3.28 -9.51
C ASP A 60 -6.76 2.32 -9.43
N SER A 61 -6.88 1.41 -10.41
CA SER A 61 -7.92 0.38 -10.41
C SER A 61 -7.80 -0.58 -9.22
N TYR A 62 -6.57 -1.00 -8.87
CA TYR A 62 -6.32 -1.84 -7.71
C TYR A 62 -6.81 -1.18 -6.42
N ASN A 63 -6.52 0.11 -6.24
CA ASN A 63 -6.87 0.83 -5.02
C ASN A 63 -8.34 1.21 -4.93
N LYS A 64 -9.02 1.48 -6.05
CA LYS A 64 -10.36 2.06 -6.06
C LYS A 64 -11.47 1.10 -6.48
N GLU A 65 -11.16 0.06 -7.23
CA GLU A 65 -12.16 -0.82 -7.84
C GLU A 65 -12.14 -2.24 -7.27
N ARG A 66 -10.97 -2.74 -6.82
CA ARG A 66 -10.83 -4.11 -6.33
C ARG A 66 -11.36 -4.26 -4.89
N PRO A 67 -12.43 -5.01 -4.63
CA PRO A 67 -12.85 -5.32 -3.27
C PRO A 67 -11.94 -6.40 -2.67
N HIS A 68 -11.51 -6.23 -1.42
CA HIS A 68 -10.78 -7.26 -0.68
C HIS A 68 -11.68 -7.95 0.35
N GLN A 69 -11.68 -9.29 0.33
CA GLN A 69 -12.41 -10.12 1.29
C GLN A 69 -11.62 -10.35 2.60
N GLY A 70 -10.57 -9.57 2.84
CA GLY A 70 -9.80 -9.66 4.08
C GLY A 70 -10.71 -9.43 5.30
N LYS A 71 -10.42 -10.12 6.41
CA LYS A 71 -11.20 -10.07 7.67
C LYS A 71 -11.52 -8.64 8.14
N TYR A 72 -10.65 -7.68 7.84
CA TYR A 72 -10.78 -6.28 8.24
C TYR A 72 -11.09 -5.32 7.08
N CYS A 73 -11.22 -5.83 5.86
CA CYS A 73 -11.54 -5.05 4.67
C CYS A 73 -13.05 -5.01 4.40
N PHE A 74 -13.82 -5.99 4.88
CA PHE A 74 -15.29 -6.02 4.76
C PHE A 74 -15.80 -5.82 3.32
N CYS A 75 -15.12 -6.41 2.34
CA CYS A 75 -15.40 -6.26 0.90
C CYS A 75 -15.25 -4.82 0.36
N LYS A 76 -14.61 -3.93 1.12
CA LYS A 76 -14.24 -2.59 0.67
C LYS A 76 -12.97 -2.64 -0.17
N THR A 77 -12.77 -1.57 -0.93
CA THR A 77 -11.53 -1.38 -1.69
C THR A 77 -10.40 -0.91 -0.78
N PRO A 78 -9.12 -1.04 -1.19
CA PRO A 78 -8.00 -0.54 -0.39
C PRO A 78 -8.15 0.92 0.01
N MET A 79 -8.57 1.77 -0.95
CA MET A 79 -8.74 3.20 -0.71
C MET A 79 -9.87 3.48 0.29
N GLN A 80 -10.99 2.79 0.18
CA GLN A 80 -12.09 2.92 1.15
C GLN A 80 -11.63 2.49 2.55
N THR A 81 -10.96 1.34 2.65
CA THR A 81 -10.44 0.85 3.94
C THR A 81 -9.45 1.85 4.55
N PHE A 82 -8.56 2.43 3.75
CA PHE A 82 -7.60 3.44 4.18
C PHE A 82 -8.27 4.70 4.71
N LEU A 83 -9.28 5.22 4.00
CA LEU A 83 -10.02 6.42 4.41
C LEU A 83 -10.81 6.18 5.69
N ASP A 84 -11.50 5.04 5.80
CA ASP A 84 -12.32 4.70 6.97
C ASP A 84 -11.47 4.51 8.23
N THR A 85 -10.26 3.97 8.07
CA THR A 85 -9.33 3.73 9.20
C THR A 85 -8.54 4.97 9.60
N LYS A 86 -8.57 6.05 8.80
CA LYS A 86 -7.85 7.30 9.10
C LYS A 86 -8.20 7.88 10.47
N GLU A 87 -9.50 7.98 10.78
CA GLU A 87 -9.97 8.51 12.06
C GLU A 87 -9.68 7.54 13.22
N LEU A 88 -9.76 6.23 12.98
CA LEU A 88 -9.38 5.21 13.96
C LEU A 88 -7.88 5.29 14.32
N ALA A 89 -7.02 5.55 13.33
CA ALA A 89 -5.59 5.72 13.53
C ALA A 89 -5.27 6.98 14.35
N LYS A 90 -5.92 8.12 14.03
CA LYS A 90 -5.79 9.36 14.81
C LYS A 90 -6.17 9.17 16.28
N ASN A 91 -7.27 8.47 16.54
CA ASN A 91 -7.76 8.23 17.90
C ASN A 91 -6.89 7.27 18.71
N LYS A 92 -6.11 6.40 18.04
CA LYS A 92 -5.15 5.49 18.67
C LYS A 92 -3.77 6.10 18.89
N TYR A 93 -3.50 7.29 18.34
CA TYR A 93 -2.22 7.95 18.52
C TYR A 93 -2.05 8.36 19.98
N LEU A 94 -1.07 7.75 20.65
CA LEU A 94 -0.92 7.79 22.12
C LEU A 94 -0.67 9.19 22.67
N ASP A 95 -0.14 10.11 21.87
CA ASP A 95 0.08 11.50 22.28
C ASP A 95 -1.22 12.29 22.49
N ASN A 96 -2.33 11.86 21.87
CA ASN A 96 -3.65 12.46 22.11
C ASN A 96 -4.30 11.98 23.42
N LEU A 97 -3.79 10.90 24.03
CA LEU A 97 -4.31 10.34 25.28
C LEU A 97 -3.70 10.98 26.54
N GLN A 98 -2.67 11.82 26.42
CA GLN A 98 -2.07 12.55 27.56
C GLN A 98 -2.82 13.83 27.96
N PHE A 99 -3.81 14.27 27.18
CA PHE A 99 -4.58 15.50 27.44
C PHE A 99 -5.99 15.26 28.02
N SER A 100 -6.29 14.04 28.49
CA SER A 100 -7.59 13.72 29.13
C SER A 100 -7.48 13.33 30.62
N LEU A 101 -6.63 14.02 31.38
CA LEU A 101 -6.65 14.06 32.85
C LEU A 101 -6.80 15.52 33.29
#